data_AF-A0A8J4CTF9-F1
#
_entry.id   AF-A0A8J4CTF9-F1
#
_cell.length_a   1.000
_cell.length_b   1.000
_cell.length_c   1.000
_cell.angle_alpha   90.00
_cell.angle_beta   90.00
_cell.angle_gamma   90.00
#
_symmetry.space_group_name_H-M   'P 1'
#
loop_
_entity.id
_entity.type
_entity.pdbx_description
1 polymer ?
#
loop_
_entity_poly.entity_id
_entity_poly.type
_entity_poly.pdbx_seq_one_letter_code
_entity_poly.pdbx_strand_id
1 'polypeptide(L)'
;MKTRATALTGGDEIDTGLPEVHNPPSFEVRSAPEARVTSKRTFDTMTQHLEAQMGLEEADLCGLQLECSRTSAGTVASRSSESIVKQTAAAFVEGKNSTVIDVPETTTSYISCTSRLEQSLAELTSSLKQLKKDHENMKKDHENMKKDHENMKKDFDDRLAVLEEDSARYRDVIKRRIVSEVHKYLQRKFGDKEEEQQWDEYLAMVFGQNTSWFRSHGLKLKDLALMEKSDGTPLFQQGNNSAHQPQLVIIKHHIIEALSSEDPAWASWWKLVQGIRRPRSVNEL
;
A
#
# COMPACT_ATOMS: atom_id res chain seq x y z
N MET A 1 24.95 -55.16 -57.93
CA MET A 1 25.64 -56.13 -58.81
C MET A 1 26.77 -55.42 -59.55
N LYS A 2 28.01 -55.85 -59.32
CA LYS A 2 29.21 -55.84 -60.19
C LYS A 2 30.46 -55.60 -59.34
N THR A 3 31.11 -56.66 -58.85
CA THR A 3 32.27 -57.38 -59.44
C THR A 3 33.51 -56.50 -59.53
N ARG A 4 34.56 -56.74 -58.73
CA ARG A 4 35.55 -57.84 -58.73
C ARG A 4 36.64 -57.65 -59.80
N ALA A 5 37.90 -57.65 -59.34
CA ALA A 5 39.17 -58.12 -59.96
C ALA A 5 40.30 -57.22 -59.38
N THR A 6 41.27 -57.63 -58.57
CA THR A 6 42.14 -58.83 -58.49
C THR A 6 43.03 -59.03 -59.71
N ALA A 7 44.34 -58.78 -59.56
CA ALA A 7 45.45 -59.59 -60.10
C ALA A 7 46.81 -58.96 -59.72
N LEU A 8 47.67 -59.66 -58.96
CA LEU A 8 48.90 -60.37 -59.41
C LEU A 8 50.11 -59.40 -59.54
N THR A 9 51.36 -59.64 -59.15
CA THR A 9 52.14 -60.81 -58.66
C THR A 9 53.58 -60.33 -58.42
N GLY A 10 54.30 -61.03 -57.53
CA GLY A 10 55.76 -61.16 -57.55
C GLY A 10 56.50 -60.05 -56.81
N GLY A 11 57.49 -60.30 -55.97
CA GLY A 11 58.30 -61.50 -55.78
C GLY A 11 59.70 -61.03 -55.43
N ASP A 12 60.24 -61.63 -54.38
CA ASP A 12 61.66 -61.73 -54.01
C ASP A 12 62.38 -60.44 -53.56
N GLU A 13 63.42 -60.47 -52.73
CA GLU A 13 63.93 -61.29 -51.62
C GLU A 13 65.25 -60.57 -51.24
N ILE A 14 65.75 -60.78 -50.01
CA ILE A 14 67.14 -60.54 -49.57
C ILE A 14 67.51 -59.12 -49.06
N ASP A 15 67.16 -58.95 -47.79
CA ASP A 15 67.98 -58.51 -46.64
C ASP A 15 69.52 -58.56 -46.80
N THR A 16 70.20 -57.42 -46.63
CA THR A 16 71.54 -57.34 -46.01
C THR A 16 71.68 -55.99 -45.29
N GLY A 17 72.05 -56.04 -44.01
CA GLY A 17 72.07 -54.89 -43.09
C GLY A 17 73.42 -54.19 -42.88
N LEU A 18 73.29 -53.07 -42.14
CA LEU A 18 74.26 -52.33 -41.29
C LEU A 18 75.32 -51.42 -41.97
N PRO A 19 75.83 -50.38 -41.28
CA PRO A 19 75.15 -49.38 -40.43
C PRO A 19 75.56 -47.91 -40.73
N GLU A 20 74.79 -46.98 -40.12
CA GLU A 20 75.11 -45.59 -39.70
C GLU A 20 76.27 -44.81 -40.33
N VAL A 21 75.95 -43.64 -40.94
CA VAL A 21 76.31 -42.28 -40.46
C VAL A 21 75.40 -41.27 -41.17
N HIS A 22 74.55 -40.55 -40.43
CA HIS A 22 73.61 -39.52 -40.93
C HIS A 22 74.19 -38.11 -40.83
N ASN A 23 74.00 -37.30 -41.89
CA ASN A 23 73.74 -35.85 -41.75
C ASN A 23 73.07 -35.26 -43.04
N PRO A 24 72.47 -34.05 -42.98
CA PRO A 24 71.06 -33.67 -43.24
C PRO A 24 70.82 -33.17 -44.70
N PRO A 25 69.65 -32.70 -45.21
CA PRO A 25 68.41 -32.10 -44.63
C PRO A 25 67.13 -32.85 -45.15
N SER A 26 65.86 -32.56 -44.82
CA SER A 26 65.06 -31.33 -44.88
C SER A 26 63.72 -31.60 -44.17
N PHE A 27 63.32 -30.69 -43.28
CA PHE A 27 62.03 -30.71 -42.60
C PHE A 27 60.90 -30.46 -43.61
N GLU A 28 60.11 -31.49 -43.95
CA GLU A 28 58.73 -31.29 -44.37
C GLU A 28 57.89 -31.11 -43.09
N VAL A 29 57.44 -29.88 -42.87
CA VAL A 29 56.45 -29.54 -41.86
C VAL A 29 55.14 -30.23 -42.24
N ARG A 30 54.89 -31.42 -41.66
CA ARG A 30 53.53 -31.94 -41.53
C ARG A 30 52.80 -31.06 -40.53
N SER A 31 51.92 -30.20 -41.04
CA SER A 31 50.97 -29.44 -40.25
C SER A 31 50.16 -30.39 -39.37
N ALA A 32 50.38 -30.34 -38.05
CA ALA A 32 49.48 -30.90 -37.07
C ALA A 32 48.10 -30.23 -37.20
N PRO A 33 46.98 -30.93 -36.94
CA PRO A 33 45.66 -30.31 -37.00
C PRO A 33 45.60 -29.18 -35.97
N GLU A 34 45.29 -27.97 -36.44
CA GLU A 34 44.99 -26.83 -35.58
C GLU A 34 43.94 -27.25 -34.55
N ALA A 35 44.33 -27.27 -33.27
CA ALA A 35 43.40 -27.29 -32.16
C ALA A 35 42.65 -25.96 -32.17
N ARG A 36 41.61 -25.88 -33.01
CA ARG A 36 40.70 -24.74 -33.10
C ARG A 36 39.94 -24.70 -31.77
N VAL A 37 40.42 -23.86 -30.86
CA VAL A 37 39.77 -23.55 -29.59
C VAL A 37 38.33 -23.10 -29.90
N THR A 38 37.36 -23.97 -29.59
CA THR A 38 35.94 -23.77 -29.84
C THR A 38 35.32 -22.83 -28.80
N SER A 39 35.88 -21.63 -28.60
CA SER A 39 35.39 -20.70 -27.56
C SER A 39 33.94 -20.27 -27.82
N LYS A 40 33.54 -20.16 -29.10
CA LYS A 40 32.17 -19.80 -29.48
C LYS A 40 31.15 -20.85 -29.03
N ARG A 41 31.47 -22.14 -29.17
CA ARG A 41 30.53 -23.23 -28.84
C ARG A 41 30.34 -23.37 -27.33
N THR A 42 31.37 -23.09 -26.52
CA THR A 42 31.28 -23.09 -25.06
C THR A 42 30.47 -21.90 -24.56
N PHE A 43 30.65 -20.73 -25.19
CA PHE A 43 29.89 -19.52 -24.86
C PHE A 43 28.40 -19.65 -25.21
N ASP A 44 28.08 -20.20 -26.38
CA ASP A 44 26.70 -20.46 -26.80
C ASP A 44 26.00 -21.47 -25.86
N THR A 45 26.74 -22.50 -25.41
CA THR A 45 26.21 -23.49 -24.44
C THR A 45 25.99 -22.88 -23.05
N MET A 46 26.88 -22.01 -22.57
CA MET A 46 26.69 -21.31 -21.30
C MET A 46 25.53 -20.31 -21.37
N THR A 47 25.37 -19.62 -22.50
CA THR A 47 24.26 -18.68 -22.74
C THR A 47 22.92 -19.42 -22.72
N GLN A 48 22.80 -20.53 -23.44
CA GLN A 48 21.59 -21.37 -23.42
C GLN A 48 21.31 -21.98 -22.03
N HIS A 49 22.35 -22.31 -21.26
CA HIS A 49 22.17 -22.81 -19.91
C HIS A 49 21.65 -21.73 -18.94
N LEU A 50 22.14 -20.49 -19.09
CA LEU A 50 21.68 -19.34 -18.31
C LEU A 50 20.26 -18.92 -18.68
N GLU A 51 19.88 -18.95 -19.96
CA GLU A 51 18.52 -18.73 -20.43
C GLU A 51 17.53 -19.73 -19.79
N ALA A 52 17.90 -21.02 -19.80
CA ALA A 52 17.08 -22.09 -19.22
C ALA A 52 16.97 -22.03 -17.69
N GLN A 53 18.01 -21.57 -16.98
CA GLN A 53 17.99 -21.45 -15.51
C GLN A 53 17.24 -20.23 -14.99
N MET A 54 17.21 -19.13 -15.75
CA MET A 54 16.64 -17.87 -15.28
C MET A 54 15.17 -17.64 -15.69
N GLY A 55 14.65 -18.38 -16.67
CA GLY A 55 13.24 -18.28 -17.08
C GLY A 55 12.82 -16.87 -17.52
N LEU A 56 13.77 -16.11 -18.09
CA LEU A 56 13.55 -14.73 -18.53
C LEU A 56 12.98 -14.75 -19.95
N GLU A 57 11.93 -13.97 -20.20
CA GLU A 57 11.45 -13.72 -21.57
C GLU A 57 12.51 -12.93 -22.36
N GLU A 58 12.59 -13.20 -23.66
CA GLU A 58 13.61 -12.74 -24.61
C GLU A 58 13.85 -11.20 -24.58
N ALA A 59 12.85 -10.44 -24.14
CA ALA A 59 12.88 -8.99 -24.02
C ALA A 59 13.74 -8.46 -22.85
N ASP A 60 13.78 -9.16 -21.71
CA ASP A 60 14.54 -8.72 -20.53
C ASP A 60 16.04 -9.03 -20.66
N LEU A 61 16.39 -10.04 -21.46
CA LEU A 61 17.76 -10.41 -21.80
C LEU A 61 18.42 -9.40 -22.75
N CYS A 62 17.67 -8.85 -23.72
CA CYS A 62 18.20 -7.85 -24.65
C CYS A 62 18.72 -6.60 -23.94
N GLY A 63 18.05 -6.16 -22.86
CA GLY A 63 18.48 -5.01 -22.05
C GLY A 63 19.80 -5.26 -21.32
N LEU A 64 19.92 -6.41 -20.65
CA LEU A 64 21.14 -6.83 -19.95
C LEU A 64 22.31 -7.15 -20.90
N GLN A 65 22.03 -7.73 -22.06
CA GLN A 65 23.04 -8.04 -23.08
C GLN A 65 23.62 -6.78 -23.73
N LEU A 66 22.82 -5.71 -23.89
CA LEU A 66 23.28 -4.40 -24.34
C LEU A 66 24.20 -3.70 -23.32
N GLU A 67 23.90 -3.84 -22.03
CA GLU A 67 24.68 -3.23 -20.95
C GLU A 67 25.98 -4.00 -20.66
N CYS A 68 25.94 -5.33 -20.77
CA CYS A 68 27.11 -6.19 -20.70
C CYS A 68 28.02 -6.04 -21.94
N SER A 69 27.43 -5.84 -23.14
CA SER A 69 28.20 -5.52 -24.35
C SER A 69 28.86 -4.14 -24.27
N ARG A 70 28.21 -3.14 -23.66
CA ARG A 70 28.81 -1.82 -23.43
C ARG A 70 29.99 -1.84 -22.45
N THR A 71 29.98 -2.74 -21.47
CA THR A 71 31.04 -2.83 -20.44
C THR A 71 32.14 -3.83 -20.81
N SER A 72 31.85 -4.89 -21.57
CA SER A 72 32.83 -5.92 -21.96
C SER A 72 33.47 -5.71 -23.33
N ALA A 73 32.77 -5.12 -24.31
CA ALA A 73 33.31 -4.95 -25.68
C ALA A 73 34.34 -3.81 -25.81
N GLY A 74 34.51 -2.98 -24.78
CA GLY A 74 35.33 -1.77 -24.86
C GLY A 74 36.79 -1.90 -24.42
N THR A 75 37.15 -2.81 -23.51
CA THR A 75 38.36 -2.51 -22.71
C THR A 75 39.27 -3.65 -22.27
N VAL A 76 38.81 -4.90 -22.15
CA VAL A 76 39.66 -5.95 -21.55
C VAL A 76 40.05 -7.04 -22.54
N ALA A 77 39.12 -7.57 -23.34
CA ALA A 77 39.42 -8.65 -24.29
C ALA A 77 40.20 -8.16 -25.52
N SER A 78 39.85 -7.00 -26.10
CA SER A 78 40.54 -6.47 -27.29
C SER A 78 41.92 -5.91 -26.96
N ARG A 79 42.12 -5.27 -25.80
CA ARG A 79 43.43 -4.71 -25.43
C ARG A 79 44.43 -5.79 -25.01
N SER A 80 44.01 -6.86 -24.33
CA SER A 80 44.94 -7.93 -23.97
C SER A 80 45.28 -8.82 -25.16
N SER A 81 44.30 -9.23 -25.97
CA SER A 81 44.55 -10.07 -27.15
C SER A 81 45.39 -9.36 -28.21
N GLU A 82 45.12 -8.09 -28.50
CA GLU A 82 45.86 -7.34 -29.52
C GLU A 82 47.27 -6.94 -29.04
N SER A 83 47.45 -6.66 -27.74
CA SER A 83 48.78 -6.45 -27.14
C SER A 83 49.60 -7.73 -27.11
N ILE A 84 48.98 -8.86 -26.74
CA ILE A 84 49.64 -10.18 -26.72
C ILE A 84 50.01 -10.60 -28.13
N VAL A 85 49.14 -10.41 -29.13
CA VAL A 85 49.44 -10.72 -30.54
C VAL A 85 50.55 -9.81 -31.08
N LYS A 86 50.55 -8.51 -30.76
CA LYS A 86 51.62 -7.58 -31.17
C LYS A 86 52.96 -7.88 -30.48
N GLN A 87 52.98 -8.21 -29.19
CA GLN A 87 54.21 -8.62 -28.50
C GLN A 87 54.73 -9.98 -28.96
N THR A 88 53.85 -10.94 -29.23
CA THR A 88 54.23 -12.27 -29.73
C THR A 88 54.75 -12.18 -31.17
N ALA A 89 54.12 -11.35 -32.02
CA ALA A 89 54.61 -11.10 -33.38
C ALA A 89 55.97 -10.36 -33.38
N ALA A 90 56.17 -9.39 -32.49
CA ALA A 90 57.45 -8.69 -32.35
C ALA A 90 58.57 -9.60 -31.81
N ALA A 91 58.27 -10.46 -30.82
CA ALA A 91 59.23 -11.42 -30.29
C ALA A 91 59.61 -12.52 -31.30
N PHE A 92 58.67 -12.94 -32.16
CA PHE A 92 58.92 -13.93 -33.22
C PHE A 92 59.80 -13.36 -34.34
N VAL A 93 59.65 -12.08 -34.68
CA VAL A 93 60.43 -11.40 -35.74
C VAL A 93 61.85 -11.04 -35.28
N GLU A 94 62.07 -10.77 -33.99
CA GLU A 94 63.41 -10.40 -33.48
C GLU A 94 64.37 -11.58 -33.25
N GLY A 95 63.98 -12.83 -33.53
CA GLY A 95 64.88 -13.99 -33.42
C GLY A 95 65.52 -14.17 -32.03
N LYS A 96 64.92 -13.56 -31.01
CA LYS A 96 65.28 -13.80 -29.62
C LYS A 96 64.46 -14.99 -29.17
N ASN A 97 65.12 -16.01 -28.62
CA ASN A 97 64.49 -17.04 -27.78
C ASN A 97 63.97 -16.40 -26.48
N SER A 98 63.13 -15.38 -26.60
CA SER A 98 62.34 -14.82 -25.53
C SER A 98 61.37 -15.92 -25.14
N THR A 99 61.71 -16.59 -24.04
CA THR A 99 60.85 -17.49 -23.28
C THR A 99 59.41 -17.06 -23.44
N VAL A 100 58.61 -17.95 -24.04
CA VAL A 100 57.15 -17.89 -24.14
C VAL A 100 56.62 -17.25 -22.86
N ILE A 101 56.19 -16.00 -22.96
CA ILE A 101 55.62 -15.24 -21.84
C ILE A 101 54.51 -16.11 -21.24
N ASP A 102 54.54 -16.31 -19.92
CA ASP A 102 53.72 -17.24 -19.14
C ASP A 102 52.22 -17.20 -19.49
N VAL A 103 51.82 -17.99 -20.50
CA VAL A 103 50.45 -18.44 -20.75
C VAL A 103 49.72 -18.91 -19.46
N PRO A 104 50.38 -19.57 -18.48
CA PRO A 104 49.72 -19.91 -17.22
C PRO A 104 49.23 -18.72 -16.38
N GLU A 105 49.90 -17.56 -16.37
CA GLU A 105 49.48 -16.40 -15.55
C GLU A 105 48.19 -15.77 -16.08
N THR A 106 48.10 -15.58 -17.40
CA THR A 106 46.91 -15.01 -18.05
C THR A 106 45.70 -15.95 -17.95
N THR A 107 45.93 -17.26 -18.07
CA THR A 107 44.89 -18.29 -17.90
C THR A 107 44.38 -18.32 -16.45
N THR A 108 45.28 -18.22 -15.46
CA THR A 108 44.92 -18.19 -14.03
C THR A 108 44.11 -16.94 -13.68
N SER A 109 44.50 -15.77 -14.21
CA SER A 109 43.74 -14.53 -14.04
C SER A 109 42.33 -14.63 -14.65
N TYR A 110 42.21 -15.25 -15.83
CA TYR A 110 40.90 -15.43 -16.48
C TYR A 110 40.00 -16.36 -15.66
N ILE A 111 40.53 -17.50 -15.19
CA ILE A 111 39.80 -18.45 -14.33
C ILE A 111 39.31 -17.76 -13.05
N SER A 112 40.15 -16.94 -12.41
CA SER A 112 39.76 -16.18 -11.22
C SER A 112 38.62 -15.19 -11.52
N CYS A 113 38.68 -14.49 -12.65
CA CYS A 113 37.60 -13.60 -13.09
C CYS A 113 36.29 -14.35 -13.37
N THR A 114 36.34 -15.51 -14.03
CA THR A 114 35.13 -16.31 -14.30
C THR A 114 34.51 -16.82 -13.01
N SER A 115 35.29 -17.34 -12.06
CA SER A 115 34.76 -17.80 -10.77
C SER A 115 34.12 -16.67 -9.96
N ARG A 116 34.70 -15.46 -10.01
CA ARG A 116 34.09 -14.28 -9.37
C ARG A 116 32.76 -13.89 -10.01
N LEU A 117 32.66 -13.97 -11.34
CA LEU A 117 31.41 -13.70 -12.05
C LEU A 117 30.34 -14.73 -11.71
N GLU A 118 30.68 -16.02 -11.71
CA GLU A 118 29.77 -17.10 -11.31
C GLU A 118 29.25 -16.91 -9.88
N GLN A 119 30.14 -16.55 -8.93
CA GLN A 119 29.75 -16.23 -7.57
C GLN A 119 28.79 -15.03 -7.52
N SER A 120 29.11 -13.93 -8.23
CA SER A 120 28.25 -12.75 -8.25
C SER A 120 26.87 -13.03 -8.87
N LEU A 121 26.80 -13.92 -9.87
CA LEU A 121 25.55 -14.33 -10.50
C LEU A 121 24.71 -15.18 -9.53
N ALA A 122 25.34 -16.08 -8.78
CA ALA A 122 24.66 -16.85 -7.75
C ALA A 122 24.10 -15.95 -6.63
N GLU A 123 24.88 -14.96 -6.19
CA GLU A 123 24.44 -13.96 -5.19
C GLU A 123 23.28 -13.11 -5.70
N LEU A 124 23.34 -12.65 -6.95
CA LEU A 124 22.26 -11.89 -7.59
C LEU A 124 20.98 -12.73 -7.73
N THR A 125 21.11 -14.00 -8.12
CA THR A 125 19.99 -14.93 -8.24
C THR A 125 19.31 -15.18 -6.89
N SER A 126 20.11 -15.34 -5.82
CA SER A 126 19.60 -15.46 -4.45
C SER A 126 18.85 -14.20 -4.01
N SER A 127 19.45 -13.03 -4.26
CA SER A 127 18.87 -11.72 -3.93
C SER A 127 17.55 -11.49 -4.67
N LEU A 128 17.46 -11.87 -5.94
CA LEU A 128 16.23 -11.78 -6.73
C LEU A 128 15.12 -12.70 -6.20
N LYS A 129 15.46 -13.93 -5.77
CA LYS A 129 14.49 -14.84 -5.14
C LYS A 129 13.96 -14.25 -3.83
N GLN A 130 14.83 -13.66 -3.02
CA GLN A 130 14.45 -13.02 -1.77
C GLN A 130 13.55 -11.80 -2.02
N LEU A 131 13.90 -10.95 -2.98
CA LEU A 131 13.09 -9.78 -3.36
C LEU A 131 11.69 -10.17 -3.84
N LYS A 132 11.56 -11.24 -4.64
CA LYS A 132 10.25 -11.76 -5.06
C LYS A 132 9.40 -12.21 -3.87
N LYS A 133 10.02 -12.87 -2.90
CA LYS A 133 9.34 -13.30 -1.66
C LYS A 133 8.89 -12.11 -0.84
N ASP A 134 9.74 -11.09 -0.68
CA ASP A 134 9.41 -9.88 0.06
C ASP A 134 8.29 -9.08 -0.62
N HIS A 135 8.28 -9.04 -1.95
CA HIS A 135 7.19 -8.43 -2.72
C HIS A 135 5.83 -9.10 -2.46
N GLU A 136 5.77 -10.43 -2.49
CA GLU A 136 4.53 -11.16 -2.20
C GLU A 136 4.06 -10.96 -0.75
N ASN A 137 5.00 -10.90 0.20
CA ASN A 137 4.68 -10.57 1.59
C ASN A 137 4.09 -9.15 1.70
N MET A 138 4.73 -8.15 1.09
CA MET A 138 4.23 -6.76 1.08
C MET A 138 2.85 -6.65 0.44
N LYS A 139 2.59 -7.40 -0.64
CA LYS A 139 1.28 -7.45 -1.29
C LYS A 139 0.21 -8.00 -0.34
N LYS A 140 0.52 -9.08 0.39
CA LYS A 140 -0.38 -9.65 1.39
C LYS A 140 -0.64 -8.67 2.54
N ASP A 141 0.40 -8.00 3.03
CA ASP A 141 0.28 -7.01 4.09
C ASP A 141 -0.57 -5.82 3.65
N HIS A 142 -0.41 -5.35 2.40
CA HIS A 142 -1.24 -4.30 1.84
C HIS A 142 -2.73 -4.68 1.79
N GLU A 143 -3.05 -5.91 1.35
CA GLU A 143 -4.43 -6.40 1.34
C GLU A 143 -5.02 -6.53 2.76
N ASN A 144 -4.21 -6.94 3.74
CA ASN A 144 -4.63 -6.97 5.14
C ASN A 144 -4.90 -5.55 5.67
N MET A 145 -4.00 -4.60 5.43
CA MET A 145 -4.20 -3.20 5.81
C MET A 145 -5.45 -2.59 5.20
N LYS A 146 -5.77 -2.93 3.94
CA LYS A 146 -6.98 -2.47 3.27
C LYS A 146 -8.24 -3.00 3.97
N LYS A 147 -8.26 -4.28 4.32
CA LYS A 147 -9.37 -4.89 5.09
C LYS A 147 -9.51 -4.27 6.47
N ASP A 148 -8.41 -4.04 7.17
CA ASP A 148 -8.42 -3.40 8.48
C ASP A 148 -8.97 -1.96 8.40
N HIS A 149 -8.62 -1.23 7.34
CA HIS A 149 -9.16 0.10 7.10
C HIS A 149 -10.68 0.09 6.85
N GLU A 150 -11.18 -0.85 6.05
CA GLU A 150 -12.62 -1.03 5.81
C GLU A 150 -13.37 -1.40 7.10
N ASN A 151 -12.80 -2.29 7.92
CA ASN A 151 -13.36 -2.67 9.21
C ASN A 151 -13.40 -1.49 10.19
N MET A 152 -12.31 -0.72 10.30
CA MET A 152 -12.28 0.48 11.15
C MET A 152 -13.31 1.51 10.70
N LYS A 153 -13.44 1.74 9.39
CA LYS A 153 -14.45 2.67 8.86
C LYS A 153 -15.86 2.25 9.27
N LYS A 154 -16.17 0.97 9.15
CA LYS A 154 -17.47 0.43 9.58
C LYS A 154 -17.70 0.61 11.08
N ASP A 155 -16.71 0.33 11.93
CA ASP A 155 -16.82 0.56 13.38
C ASP A 155 -17.10 2.04 13.70
N PHE A 156 -16.43 2.96 13.00
CA PHE A 156 -16.70 4.39 13.17
C PHE A 156 -18.12 4.77 12.77
N ASP A 157 -18.61 4.27 11.63
CA ASP A 157 -19.97 4.54 11.15
C ASP A 157 -21.02 3.99 12.15
N ASP A 158 -20.83 2.76 12.65
CA ASP A 158 -21.71 2.13 13.63
C ASP A 158 -21.74 2.93 14.95
N ARG A 159 -20.57 3.38 15.43
CA ARG A 159 -20.48 4.22 16.65
C ARG A 159 -21.09 5.60 16.45
N LEU A 160 -20.96 6.19 15.27
CA LEU A 160 -21.57 7.47 14.96
C LEU A 160 -23.09 7.37 14.97
N ALA A 161 -23.66 6.31 14.38
CA ALA A 161 -25.11 6.08 14.39
C ALA A 161 -25.68 5.97 15.82
N VAL A 162 -25.00 5.25 16.71
CA VAL A 162 -25.40 5.14 18.13
C VAL A 162 -25.35 6.51 18.82
N LEU A 163 -24.28 7.29 18.60
CA LEU A 163 -24.16 8.62 19.19
C LEU A 163 -25.23 9.59 18.67
N GLU A 164 -25.59 9.51 17.39
CA GLU A 164 -26.67 10.30 16.81
C GLU A 164 -28.02 9.97 17.47
N GLU A 165 -28.33 8.69 17.63
CA GLU A 165 -29.54 8.22 18.31
C GLU A 165 -29.58 8.67 19.78
N ASP A 166 -28.51 8.46 20.52
CA ASP A 166 -28.41 8.87 21.93
C ASP A 166 -28.51 10.39 22.07
N SER A 167 -27.92 11.16 21.15
CA SER A 167 -28.03 12.61 21.13
C SER A 167 -29.47 13.07 20.92
N ALA A 168 -30.24 12.39 20.07
CA ALA A 168 -31.65 12.68 19.81
C ALA A 168 -32.49 12.41 21.07
N ARG A 169 -32.29 11.25 21.70
CA ARG A 169 -32.95 10.90 22.97
C ARG A 169 -32.63 11.91 24.06
N TYR A 170 -31.38 12.36 24.15
CA TYR A 170 -30.96 13.39 25.11
C TYR A 170 -31.65 14.75 24.83
N ARG A 171 -31.75 15.17 23.56
CA ARG A 171 -32.50 16.38 23.18
C ARG A 171 -33.96 16.29 23.61
N ASP A 172 -34.61 15.14 23.47
CA ASP A 172 -36.00 14.96 23.90
C ASP A 172 -36.19 15.03 25.42
N VAL A 173 -35.23 14.52 26.20
CA VAL A 173 -35.21 14.69 27.67
C VAL A 173 -35.13 16.17 28.04
N ILE A 174 -34.31 16.94 27.33
CA ILE A 174 -34.17 18.39 27.56
C ILE A 174 -35.45 19.13 27.16
N LYS A 175 -36.03 18.83 25.98
CA LYS A 175 -37.31 19.41 25.53
C LYS A 175 -38.40 19.21 26.58
N ARG A 176 -38.58 17.98 27.07
CA ARG A 176 -39.50 17.66 28.19
C ARG A 176 -39.22 18.50 29.43
N ARG A 177 -37.95 18.66 29.81
CA ARG A 177 -37.56 19.45 30.97
C ARG A 177 -37.96 20.91 30.79
N ILE A 178 -37.69 21.49 29.63
CA ILE A 178 -38.06 22.88 29.31
C ILE A 178 -39.57 23.05 29.40
N VAL A 179 -40.35 22.19 28.73
CA VAL A 179 -41.82 22.23 28.78
C VAL A 179 -42.33 22.14 30.22
N SER A 180 -41.79 21.23 31.03
CA SER A 180 -42.17 21.09 32.45
C SER A 180 -41.90 22.35 33.27
N GLU A 181 -40.77 23.02 33.07
CA GLU A 181 -40.46 24.27 33.76
C GLU A 181 -41.33 25.44 33.27
N VAL A 182 -41.66 25.49 31.98
CA VAL A 182 -42.62 26.45 31.44
C VAL A 182 -44.01 26.22 32.03
N HIS A 183 -44.47 24.97 32.12
CA HIS A 183 -45.76 24.63 32.71
C HIS A 183 -45.87 25.13 34.17
N LYS A 184 -44.86 24.84 34.99
CA LYS A 184 -44.77 25.34 36.37
C LYS A 184 -44.73 26.87 36.44
N TYR A 185 -44.17 27.53 35.44
CA TYR A 185 -44.16 28.99 35.37
C TYR A 185 -45.54 29.56 35.06
N LEU A 186 -46.21 29.00 34.05
CA LEU A 186 -47.53 29.44 33.64
C LEU A 186 -48.54 29.27 34.77
N GLN A 187 -48.52 28.12 35.45
CA GLN A 187 -49.39 27.88 36.62
C GLN A 187 -49.16 28.89 37.75
N ARG A 188 -47.89 29.16 38.10
CA ARG A 188 -47.57 30.20 39.10
C ARG A 188 -48.03 31.60 38.70
N LYS A 189 -48.14 31.89 37.41
CA LYS A 189 -48.46 33.22 36.90
C LYS A 189 -49.95 33.44 36.66
N PHE A 190 -50.63 32.43 36.14
CA PHE A 190 -52.01 32.53 35.66
C PHE A 190 -52.99 31.67 36.46
N GLY A 191 -52.51 31.00 37.51
CA GLY A 191 -53.30 30.09 38.33
C GLY A 191 -53.12 28.63 37.93
N ASP A 192 -53.40 27.73 38.86
CA ASP A 192 -53.24 26.30 38.65
C ASP A 192 -54.22 25.76 37.59
N LYS A 193 -53.82 24.67 36.93
CA LYS A 193 -54.67 23.94 36.00
C LYS A 193 -55.65 23.09 36.81
N GLU A 194 -56.93 23.04 36.43
CA GLU A 194 -57.88 22.10 37.02
C GLU A 194 -57.42 20.64 36.81
N GLU A 195 -57.76 19.73 37.72
CA GLU A 195 -57.19 18.37 37.73
C GLU A 195 -57.44 17.62 36.42
N GLU A 196 -58.67 17.66 35.91
CA GLU A 196 -59.13 16.94 34.70
C GLU A 196 -58.84 17.67 33.38
N GLN A 197 -58.58 18.99 33.44
CA GLN A 197 -58.39 19.83 32.25
C GLN A 197 -57.14 19.40 31.46
N GLN A 198 -57.21 19.31 30.14
CA GLN A 198 -56.01 18.98 29.37
C GLN A 198 -55.06 20.19 29.24
N TRP A 199 -53.77 19.94 28.98
CA TRP A 199 -52.79 21.04 28.91
C TRP A 199 -53.05 21.99 27.73
N ASP A 200 -53.49 21.47 26.59
CA ASP A 200 -53.89 22.25 25.42
C ASP A 200 -55.08 23.19 25.73
N GLU A 201 -56.11 22.69 26.42
CA GLU A 201 -57.28 23.47 26.84
C GLU A 201 -56.87 24.61 27.78
N TYR A 202 -56.06 24.28 28.80
CA TYR A 202 -55.52 25.26 29.74
C TYR A 202 -54.69 26.33 29.02
N LEU A 203 -53.78 25.90 28.15
CA LEU A 203 -52.91 26.81 27.40
C LEU A 203 -53.69 27.71 26.44
N ALA A 204 -54.70 27.16 25.75
CA ALA A 204 -55.58 27.94 24.87
C ALA A 204 -56.38 28.98 25.64
N MET A 205 -56.95 28.61 26.80
CA MET A 205 -57.67 29.52 27.68
C MET A 205 -56.76 30.66 28.18
N VAL A 206 -55.60 30.30 28.76
CA VAL A 206 -54.65 31.28 29.31
C VAL A 206 -54.12 32.20 28.20
N PHE A 207 -53.85 31.66 27.00
CA PHE A 207 -53.44 32.46 25.84
C PHE A 207 -54.54 33.42 25.37
N GLY A 208 -55.79 32.96 25.31
CA GLY A 208 -56.94 33.79 24.92
C GLY A 208 -57.17 34.96 25.89
N GLN A 209 -57.03 34.72 27.19
CA GLN A 209 -57.19 35.75 28.21
C GLN A 209 -55.99 36.71 28.28
N ASN A 210 -54.77 36.25 27.96
CA ASN A 210 -53.53 36.99 28.19
C ASN A 210 -52.70 37.19 26.92
N THR A 211 -53.34 37.36 25.76
CA THR A 211 -52.65 37.35 24.44
C THR A 211 -51.53 38.40 24.32
N SER A 212 -51.69 39.58 24.94
CA SER A 212 -50.66 40.63 24.93
C SER A 212 -49.38 40.18 25.62
N TRP A 213 -49.49 39.41 26.70
CA TRP A 213 -48.35 38.88 27.44
C TRP A 213 -47.58 37.84 26.62
N PHE A 214 -48.27 36.87 26.00
CA PHE A 214 -47.60 35.88 25.15
C PHE A 214 -46.90 36.54 23.96
N ARG A 215 -47.56 37.51 23.31
CA ARG A 215 -46.97 38.26 22.19
C ARG A 215 -45.72 39.03 22.62
N SER A 216 -45.73 39.66 23.80
CA SER A 216 -44.55 40.39 24.30
C SER A 216 -43.38 39.47 24.64
N HIS A 217 -43.63 38.17 24.87
CA HIS A 217 -42.60 37.16 25.12
C HIS A 217 -42.24 36.36 23.85
N GLY A 218 -42.75 36.77 22.68
CA GLY A 218 -42.46 36.13 21.40
C GLY A 218 -43.08 34.74 21.25
N LEU A 219 -44.13 34.44 22.01
CA LEU A 219 -44.84 33.16 21.99
C LEU A 219 -46.09 33.28 21.12
N LYS A 220 -46.19 32.46 20.09
CA LYS A 220 -47.33 32.37 19.17
C LYS A 220 -48.23 31.20 19.57
N LEU A 221 -49.48 31.23 19.12
CA LEU A 221 -50.43 30.16 19.38
C LEU A 221 -49.91 28.78 18.90
N LYS A 222 -49.28 28.74 17.73
CA LYS A 222 -48.67 27.51 17.18
C LYS A 222 -47.54 26.95 18.05
N ASP A 223 -46.86 27.80 18.82
CA ASP A 223 -45.74 27.39 19.66
C ASP A 223 -46.25 26.67 20.92
N LEU A 224 -47.53 26.85 21.26
CA LEU A 224 -48.19 26.13 22.37
C LEU A 224 -48.42 24.66 22.05
N ALA A 225 -48.54 24.29 20.76
CA ALA A 225 -48.67 22.89 20.36
C ALA A 225 -47.44 22.06 20.75
N LEU A 226 -46.26 22.69 20.88
CA LEU A 226 -45.03 22.04 21.36
C LEU A 226 -45.06 21.72 22.86
N MET A 227 -46.00 22.29 23.60
CA MET A 227 -46.15 22.13 25.04
C MET A 227 -47.25 21.12 25.41
N GLU A 228 -47.95 20.59 24.42
CA GLU A 228 -48.96 19.57 24.66
C GLU A 228 -48.33 18.34 25.32
N LYS A 229 -48.97 17.86 26.39
CA LYS A 229 -48.65 16.60 27.07
C LYS A 229 -49.79 15.62 26.85
N SER A 230 -50.14 15.37 25.59
CA SER A 230 -51.13 14.34 25.27
C SER A 230 -50.45 12.98 25.15
N ASP A 231 -51.19 11.90 25.43
CA ASP A 231 -50.70 10.52 25.39
C ASP A 231 -50.17 10.08 24.00
N GLY A 232 -50.42 10.89 22.95
CA GLY A 232 -49.91 10.69 21.60
C GLY A 232 -48.66 11.51 21.24
N THR A 233 -48.25 12.47 22.07
CA THR A 233 -47.03 13.25 21.77
C THR A 233 -45.78 12.40 22.02
N PRO A 234 -44.90 12.22 21.02
CA PRO A 234 -43.70 11.38 21.16
C PRO A 234 -42.82 11.75 22.35
N LEU A 235 -42.87 13.02 22.77
CA LEU A 235 -42.12 13.52 23.91
C LEU A 235 -42.58 12.96 25.27
N PHE A 236 -43.86 12.65 25.46
CA PHE A 236 -44.42 12.32 26.77
C PHE A 236 -45.04 10.92 26.83
N GLN A 237 -44.31 9.91 26.35
CA GLN A 237 -44.74 8.52 26.51
C GLN A 237 -44.81 8.10 27.99
N GLN A 238 -45.96 7.51 28.36
CA GLN A 238 -46.27 7.00 29.69
C GLN A 238 -45.20 5.98 30.14
N GLY A 239 -44.58 6.19 31.31
CA GLY A 239 -43.54 5.31 31.86
C GLY A 239 -42.10 5.81 31.70
N ASN A 240 -41.85 6.84 30.88
CA ASN A 240 -40.52 7.43 30.72
C ASN A 240 -40.28 8.64 31.67
N ASN A 241 -40.80 8.52 32.90
CA ASN A 241 -40.75 9.56 33.91
C ASN A 241 -39.41 9.53 34.66
N SER A 242 -38.53 10.46 34.29
CA SER A 242 -37.73 11.24 35.26
C SER A 242 -36.59 10.56 36.05
N ALA A 243 -36.00 9.43 35.62
CA ALA A 243 -34.76 8.98 36.29
C ALA A 243 -33.59 9.99 36.07
N HIS A 244 -33.59 10.73 34.97
CA HIS A 244 -32.56 11.72 34.66
C HIS A 244 -33.19 13.05 34.28
N GLN A 245 -33.45 13.91 35.27
CA GLN A 245 -33.75 15.31 35.02
C GLN A 245 -32.41 16.06 34.94
N PRO A 246 -31.90 16.40 33.75
CA PRO A 246 -30.66 17.14 33.65
C PRO A 246 -30.81 18.45 34.42
N GLN A 247 -29.80 18.77 35.23
CA GLN A 247 -29.79 20.04 35.95
C GLN A 247 -29.87 21.17 34.93
N LEU A 248 -30.67 22.21 35.20
CA LEU A 248 -30.80 23.36 34.31
C LEU A 248 -29.45 24.06 34.01
N VAL A 249 -28.47 23.93 34.91
CA VAL A 249 -27.10 24.43 34.73
C VAL A 249 -26.33 23.65 33.64
N ILE A 250 -26.69 22.39 33.44
CA ILE A 250 -26.08 21.51 32.42
C ILE A 250 -26.69 21.76 31.04
N ILE A 251 -27.90 22.34 30.97
CA ILE A 251 -28.51 22.79 29.71
C ILE A 251 -27.75 24.03 29.23
N LYS A 252 -26.64 23.77 28.51
CA LYS A 252 -25.71 24.77 27.97
C LYS A 252 -26.31 25.49 26.77
N HIS A 253 -25.73 26.65 26.45
CA HIS A 253 -26.10 27.48 25.31
C HIS A 253 -26.16 26.70 23.99
N HIS A 254 -25.19 25.82 23.71
CA HIS A 254 -25.13 25.03 22.49
C HIS A 254 -26.27 24.01 22.32
N ILE A 255 -26.79 23.49 23.43
CA ILE A 255 -27.96 22.58 23.38
C ILE A 255 -29.20 23.36 22.95
N ILE A 256 -29.33 24.59 23.45
CA ILE A 256 -30.43 25.47 23.07
C ILE A 256 -30.26 25.94 21.63
N GLU A 257 -29.04 26.23 21.20
CA GLU A 257 -28.73 26.58 19.80
C GLU A 257 -29.12 25.44 18.84
N ALA A 258 -28.77 24.20 19.18
CA ALA A 258 -29.20 23.02 18.42
C ALA A 258 -30.73 22.88 18.39
N LEU A 259 -31.42 23.01 19.55
CA LEU A 259 -32.88 22.97 19.59
C LEU A 259 -33.53 24.13 18.83
N SER A 260 -32.91 25.30 18.84
CA SER A 260 -33.39 26.50 18.14
C SER A 260 -33.22 26.39 16.63
N SER A 261 -32.24 25.61 16.17
CA SER A 261 -32.08 25.28 14.75
C SER A 261 -33.18 24.33 14.26
N GLU A 262 -33.72 23.47 15.13
CA GLU A 262 -34.87 22.61 14.83
C GLU A 262 -36.19 23.42 14.82
N ASP A 263 -36.45 24.17 15.89
CA ASP A 263 -37.61 25.08 15.98
C ASP A 263 -37.25 26.32 16.84
N PRO A 264 -37.37 27.56 16.28
CA PRO A 264 -37.06 28.78 17.02
C PRO A 264 -37.91 29.00 18.28
N ALA A 265 -39.07 28.33 18.41
CA ALA A 265 -39.89 28.38 19.61
C ALA A 265 -39.14 27.89 20.87
N TRP A 266 -38.24 26.90 20.73
CA TRP A 266 -37.43 26.41 21.85
C TRP A 266 -36.54 27.49 22.46
N ALA A 267 -36.04 28.42 21.64
CA ALA A 267 -35.27 29.57 22.10
C ALA A 267 -36.12 30.49 22.98
N SER A 268 -37.36 30.78 22.54
CA SER A 268 -38.30 31.63 23.25
C SER A 268 -38.73 31.01 24.58
N TRP A 269 -39.05 29.71 24.57
CA TRP A 269 -39.37 28.96 25.78
C TRP A 269 -38.21 28.93 26.78
N TRP A 270 -36.99 28.74 26.29
CA TRP A 270 -35.82 28.76 27.16
C TRP A 270 -35.54 30.13 27.76
N LYS A 271 -35.68 31.22 26.98
CA LYS A 271 -35.59 32.59 27.49
C LYS A 271 -36.61 32.84 28.60
N LEU A 272 -37.83 32.33 28.44
CA LEU A 272 -38.86 32.40 29.48
C LEU A 272 -38.37 31.71 30.76
N VAL A 273 -37.89 30.46 30.65
CA VAL A 273 -37.36 29.67 31.79
C VAL A 273 -36.17 30.35 32.48
N GLN A 274 -35.27 30.98 31.72
CA GLN A 274 -34.16 31.74 32.29
C GLN A 274 -34.64 33.01 33.03
N GLY A 275 -35.64 33.69 32.49
CA GLY A 275 -36.25 34.89 33.10
C GLY A 275 -36.85 34.61 34.48
N ILE A 276 -37.35 33.38 34.72
CA ILE A 276 -37.88 32.94 36.02
C ILE A 276 -36.82 33.00 37.12
N ARG A 277 -35.58 32.69 36.78
CA ARG A 277 -34.51 32.47 37.78
C ARG A 277 -33.78 33.73 38.18
N ARG A 278 -33.98 34.85 37.49
CA ARG A 278 -33.48 36.13 37.99
C ARG A 278 -34.42 36.54 39.11
N PRO A 279 -33.98 36.54 40.39
CA PRO A 279 -34.81 37.08 41.46
C PRO A 279 -35.18 38.51 41.05
N ARG A 280 -36.47 38.79 40.94
CA ARG A 280 -36.92 40.17 40.75
C ARG A 280 -36.29 40.96 41.88
N SER A 281 -35.51 41.99 41.54
CA SER A 281 -35.04 42.91 42.55
C SER A 281 -36.26 43.42 43.30
N VAL A 282 -36.18 43.46 44.62
CA VAL A 282 -37.29 43.76 45.56
C VAL A 282 -38.01 45.08 45.26
N ASN A 283 -37.51 45.91 44.34
CA ASN A 283 -38.05 47.20 43.94
C ASN A 283 -39.03 47.17 42.74
N GLU A 284 -39.42 46.02 42.19
CA GLU A 284 -40.36 45.90 41.05
C GLU A 284 -41.73 45.25 41.39
N LEU A 285 -42.08 45.16 42.67
CA LEU A 285 -43.42 44.78 43.15
C LEU A 285 -44.10 45.99 43.80
#